data_AF-A0A2L0PNT1-F1
#
_entry.id   AF-A0A2L0PNT1-F1
#
_cell.length_a   1.000
_cell.length_b   1.000
_cell.length_c   1.000
_cell.angle_alpha   90.00
_cell.angle_beta   90.00
_cell.angle_gamma   90.00
#
_symmetry.space_group_name_H-M   'P 1'
#
loop_
_entity.id
_entity.type
_entity.pdbx_description
1 polymer ?
#
loop_
_entity_poly.entity_id
_entity_poly.type
_entity_poly.pdbx_seq_one_letter_code
_entity_poly.pdbx_strand_id
1 'polypeptide(L)'
;MLLWLASLLDQWFDVWNLFQYTTFRAVMAALTALLFGLLLGPWTIRKLTQLKVGQAVRRDGPQTHLVKTGTPTMGGTLIITAIAVSVLLWGNLSNKYIWLLLAVTIGTGALGFYDDWRKVVYKDPNGVSGRFKIVWQSVVALGAGLFLISSVNMPQWAYVVIPYFKNLHIAYPLGLVGFLILTYLVIVGTSNAVNLTDGLDGLAAFPIVLVSAGLAIFAYASGHAEFARYLQLPHITGANEVMIFCAAICGACLAFLWFNAYPAQVFMGDVGALAMGAALGTVAVIIRQEIILFIMGGLFVVEALSVMLQVGSYKTRKKRIFLMAPIHHHYEQKGWKETQVVVRFWIITIVLVLIGLASLKIR
;
A
#
# COMPACT_ATOMS: atom_id res chain seq x y z
N MET A 1 7.92 -19.69 7.00
CA MET A 1 9.00 -20.49 7.65
C MET A 1 8.45 -21.27 8.85
N LEU A 2 7.71 -20.62 9.75
CA LEU A 2 7.08 -21.28 10.90
C LEU A 2 6.00 -22.28 10.49
N LEU A 3 5.28 -22.05 9.40
CA LEU A 3 4.34 -23.03 8.84
C LEU A 3 5.03 -24.36 8.49
N TRP A 4 6.21 -24.28 7.86
CA TRP A 4 6.98 -25.47 7.49
C TRP A 4 7.50 -26.20 8.73
N LEU A 5 8.03 -25.45 9.71
CA LEU A 5 8.47 -26.02 10.98
C LEU A 5 7.30 -26.68 11.74
N ALA A 6 6.15 -26.02 11.81
CA ALA A 6 4.95 -26.54 12.44
C ALA A 6 4.47 -27.83 11.76
N SER A 7 4.50 -27.90 10.42
CA SER A 7 4.12 -29.12 9.69
C SER A 7 5.03 -30.32 9.96
N LEU A 8 6.30 -30.10 10.32
CA LEU A 8 7.21 -31.17 10.73
C LEU A 8 6.95 -31.63 12.17
N LEU A 9 6.52 -30.71 13.04
CA LEU A 9 6.28 -30.96 14.47
C LEU A 9 4.85 -31.43 14.78
N ASP A 10 3.92 -31.29 13.84
CA ASP A 10 2.51 -31.69 13.97
C ASP A 10 2.33 -33.18 14.28
N GLN A 11 3.29 -34.01 13.87
CA GLN A 11 3.31 -35.44 14.19
C GLN A 11 3.49 -35.74 15.69
N TRP A 12 3.88 -34.74 16.49
CA TRP A 12 4.25 -34.91 17.90
C TRP A 12 3.32 -34.18 18.87
N PHE A 13 2.68 -33.08 18.46
CA PHE A 13 1.77 -32.30 19.32
C PHE A 13 0.65 -31.60 18.55
N ASP A 14 -0.61 -31.77 18.99
CA ASP A 14 -1.80 -31.19 18.33
C ASP A 14 -1.85 -29.65 18.31
N VAL A 15 -1.11 -28.97 19.19
CA VAL A 15 -1.05 -27.50 19.27
C VAL A 15 -0.51 -26.88 17.97
N TRP A 16 0.30 -27.61 17.20
CA TRP A 16 0.88 -27.14 15.95
C TRP A 16 -0.14 -27.01 14.81
N ASN A 17 -1.30 -27.67 14.90
CA ASN A 17 -2.41 -27.49 13.96
C ASN A 17 -2.90 -26.04 13.87
N LEU A 18 -2.73 -25.24 14.92
CA LEU A 18 -3.07 -23.81 14.91
C LEU A 18 -2.37 -23.05 13.78
N PHE A 19 -1.15 -23.46 13.42
CA PHE A 19 -0.38 -22.84 12.34
C PHE A 19 -0.94 -23.15 10.94
N GLN A 20 -1.81 -24.15 10.79
CA GLN A 20 -2.45 -24.44 9.52
C GLN A 20 -3.57 -23.43 9.19
N TYR A 21 -4.24 -22.90 10.21
CA TYR A 21 -5.32 -21.93 10.03
C TYR A 21 -4.81 -20.58 9.52
N THR A 22 -5.31 -20.18 8.35
CA THR A 22 -4.95 -18.93 7.67
C THR A 22 -5.31 -17.70 8.49
N THR A 23 -6.46 -17.73 9.18
CA THR A 23 -6.93 -16.65 10.06
C THR A 23 -6.01 -16.43 11.25
N PHE A 24 -5.59 -17.51 11.93
CA PHE A 24 -4.63 -17.46 13.02
C PHE A 24 -3.29 -16.88 12.53
N ARG A 25 -2.75 -17.41 11.42
CA ARG A 25 -1.51 -16.91 10.82
C ARG A 25 -1.59 -15.44 10.44
N ALA A 26 -2.72 -14.97 9.92
CA ALA A 26 -2.93 -13.56 9.59
C ALA A 26 -2.88 -12.67 10.84
N VAL A 27 -3.56 -13.05 11.93
CA VAL A 27 -3.51 -12.32 13.20
C VAL A 27 -2.08 -12.29 13.74
N MET A 28 -1.40 -13.44 13.74
CA MET A 28 -0.02 -13.52 14.22
C MET A 28 0.95 -12.73 13.34
N ALA A 29 0.71 -12.65 12.03
CA ALA A 29 1.49 -11.81 11.12
C ALA A 29 1.30 -10.32 11.41
N ALA A 30 0.05 -9.88 11.67
CA ALA A 30 -0.22 -8.51 12.09
C ALA A 30 0.47 -8.19 13.43
N LEU A 31 0.32 -9.05 14.44
CA LEU A 31 0.95 -8.86 15.76
C LEU A 31 2.47 -8.87 15.67
N THR A 32 3.06 -9.77 14.88
CA THR A 32 4.52 -9.84 14.70
C THR A 32 5.05 -8.57 14.03
N ALA A 33 4.39 -8.09 12.97
CA ALA A 33 4.79 -6.86 12.31
C ALA A 33 4.62 -5.63 13.21
N LEU A 34 3.53 -5.59 13.99
CA LEU A 34 3.26 -4.54 14.99
C LEU A 34 4.34 -4.51 16.07
N LEU A 35 4.60 -5.65 16.71
CA LEU A 35 5.60 -5.76 17.78
C LEU A 35 7.01 -5.46 17.27
N PHE A 36 7.38 -5.98 16.10
CA PHE A 36 8.65 -5.67 15.47
C PHE A 36 8.82 -4.16 15.25
N GLY A 37 7.78 -3.50 14.72
CA GLY A 37 7.78 -2.07 14.50
C GLY A 37 7.84 -1.25 15.79
N LEU A 38 7.11 -1.64 16.84
CA LEU A 38 7.12 -0.94 18.13
C LEU A 38 8.45 -1.12 18.89
N LEU A 39 9.05 -2.31 18.84
CA LEU A 39 10.32 -2.60 19.52
C LEU A 39 11.52 -1.96 18.82
N LEU A 40 11.58 -2.05 17.48
CA LEU A 40 12.70 -1.49 16.71
C LEU A 40 12.49 -0.03 16.30
N GLY A 41 11.27 0.49 16.39
CA GLY A 41 10.93 1.88 16.08
C GLY A 41 11.84 2.90 16.75
N PRO A 42 12.01 2.89 18.08
CA PRO A 42 12.87 3.84 18.77
C PRO A 42 14.34 3.76 18.32
N TRP A 43 14.84 2.56 18.02
CA TRP A 43 16.20 2.37 17.50
C TRP A 43 16.34 2.94 16.08
N THR A 44 15.38 2.64 15.20
CA THR A 44 15.35 3.13 13.82
C THR A 44 15.26 4.65 13.77
N ILE A 45 14.38 5.26 14.58
CA ILE A 45 14.24 6.72 14.67
C ILE A 45 15.57 7.35 15.08
N ARG A 46 16.23 6.85 16.14
CA ARG A 46 17.54 7.37 16.57
C ARG A 46 18.59 7.28 15.45
N LYS A 47 18.64 6.16 14.73
CA LYS A 47 19.58 5.98 13.61
C LYS A 47 19.29 6.92 12.44
N LEU A 48 18.02 7.07 12.06
CA LEU A 48 17.62 7.99 10.99
C LEU A 48 17.88 9.45 11.37
N THR A 49 17.67 9.83 12.64
CA THR A 49 18.00 11.17 13.14
C THR A 49 19.50 11.45 13.05
N GLN A 50 20.36 10.47 13.39
CA GLN A 50 21.82 10.61 13.24
C GLN A 50 22.23 10.80 11.77
N LEU A 51 21.56 10.12 10.83
CA LEU A 51 21.83 10.27 9.39
C LEU A 51 21.28 11.59 8.81
N LYS A 52 20.29 12.21 9.46
CA LYS A 52 19.60 13.40 8.99
C LYS A 52 20.24 14.73 9.37
N VAL A 53 21.33 14.73 10.14
CA VAL A 53 22.00 15.95 10.57
C VAL A 53 22.44 16.77 9.35
N GLY A 54 21.69 17.84 9.03
CA GLY A 54 22.01 18.79 7.96
C GLY A 54 21.16 18.75 6.68
N GLN A 55 19.92 18.25 6.71
CA GLN A 55 19.00 18.34 5.57
C GLN A 55 18.64 19.78 5.17
N ALA A 56 18.49 20.02 3.86
CA ALA A 56 18.04 21.29 3.30
C ALA A 56 16.51 21.46 3.46
N VAL A 57 16.08 22.62 3.95
CA VAL A 57 14.65 22.96 4.14
C VAL A 57 14.04 23.46 2.83
N ARG A 58 12.92 22.86 2.41
CA ARG A 58 12.17 23.30 1.23
C ARG A 58 11.33 24.54 1.57
N ARG A 59 11.44 25.61 0.78
CA ARG A 59 10.74 26.89 1.04
C ARG A 59 9.32 26.96 0.45
N ASP A 60 8.93 25.97 -0.35
CA ASP A 60 7.73 26.03 -1.21
C ASP A 60 6.47 25.37 -0.58
N GLY A 61 6.51 25.02 0.71
CA GLY A 61 5.42 24.35 1.45
C GLY A 61 4.63 25.26 2.40
N PRO A 62 3.52 24.78 2.99
CA PRO A 62 2.76 25.55 3.97
C PRO A 62 3.63 25.91 5.19
N GLN A 63 3.40 27.08 5.81
CA GLN A 63 4.23 27.57 6.92
C GLN A 63 4.22 26.62 8.15
N THR A 64 3.16 25.84 8.34
CA THR A 64 3.04 24.80 9.37
C THR A 64 4.13 23.72 9.24
N HIS A 65 4.59 23.42 8.02
CA HIS A 65 5.66 22.43 7.79
C HIS A 65 7.06 22.94 8.15
N LEU A 66 7.27 24.25 8.23
CA LEU A 66 8.57 24.83 8.63
C LEU A 66 8.88 24.54 10.10
N VAL A 67 7.86 24.31 10.94
CA VAL A 67 8.01 23.94 12.35
C VAL A 67 8.45 22.48 12.51
N LYS A 68 8.25 21.63 11.50
CA LYS A 68 8.63 20.20 11.50
C LYS A 68 10.12 19.96 11.15
N THR A 69 10.95 20.99 11.34
CA THR A 69 12.38 20.93 11.06
C THR A 69 13.05 20.01 12.08
N GLY A 70 13.56 18.86 11.62
CA GLY A 70 14.32 17.91 12.45
C GLY A 70 13.79 16.48 12.48
N THR A 71 12.54 16.25 12.07
CA THR A 71 11.95 14.90 12.05
C THR A 71 12.60 14.02 10.97
N PRO A 72 13.13 12.81 11.28
CA PRO A 72 13.68 11.87 10.30
C PRO A 72 12.68 11.42 9.24
N THR A 73 13.17 11.00 8.08
CA THR A 73 12.44 10.42 6.94
C THR A 73 13.01 9.04 6.70
N MET A 74 12.47 8.28 5.73
CA MET A 74 12.81 6.88 5.48
C MET A 74 12.25 5.91 6.53
N GLY A 75 11.24 6.32 7.31
CA GLY A 75 10.54 5.44 8.24
C GLY A 75 9.87 4.24 7.57
N GLY A 76 9.60 4.34 6.26
CA GLY A 76 9.16 3.22 5.43
C GLY A 76 10.10 2.02 5.43
N THR A 77 11.39 2.19 5.75
CA THR A 77 12.32 1.06 5.92
C THR A 77 11.89 0.13 7.04
N LEU A 78 11.39 0.68 8.16
CA LEU A 78 10.83 -0.08 9.28
C LEU A 78 9.57 -0.83 8.85
N ILE A 79 8.71 -0.20 8.06
CA ILE A 79 7.47 -0.80 7.56
C ILE A 79 7.80 -2.01 6.67
N ILE A 80 8.67 -1.83 5.68
CA ILE A 80 9.02 -2.89 4.72
C ILE A 80 9.72 -4.06 5.42
N THR A 81 10.65 -3.78 6.33
CA THR A 81 11.35 -4.83 7.09
C THR A 81 10.40 -5.58 8.02
N ALA A 82 9.48 -4.89 8.72
CA ALA A 82 8.47 -5.53 9.55
C ALA A 82 7.54 -6.45 8.73
N ILE A 83 7.10 -5.99 7.55
CA ILE A 83 6.30 -6.81 6.62
C ILE A 83 7.10 -8.02 6.16
N ALA A 84 8.33 -7.83 5.68
CA ALA A 84 9.16 -8.92 5.17
C ALA A 84 9.42 -9.99 6.23
N VAL A 85 9.85 -9.59 7.43
CA VAL A 85 10.09 -10.53 8.54
C VAL A 85 8.81 -11.28 8.90
N SER A 86 7.70 -10.56 9.08
CA SER A 86 6.43 -11.18 9.47
C SER A 86 5.91 -12.18 8.42
N VAL A 87 5.95 -11.80 7.14
CA VAL A 87 5.50 -12.64 6.03
C VAL A 87 6.41 -13.86 5.85
N LEU A 88 7.72 -13.71 6.02
CA LEU A 88 8.65 -14.84 5.94
C LEU A 88 8.42 -15.84 7.08
N LEU A 89 8.01 -15.37 8.27
CA LEU A 89 7.66 -16.22 9.39
C LEU A 89 6.34 -16.96 9.16
N TRP A 90 5.27 -16.22 8.89
CA TRP A 90 3.89 -16.75 8.91
C TRP A 90 3.32 -17.17 7.57
N GLY A 91 3.84 -16.64 6.46
CA GLY A 91 3.42 -16.99 5.11
C GLY A 91 3.89 -18.38 4.67
N ASN A 92 3.13 -18.99 3.79
CA ASN A 92 3.52 -20.18 3.04
C ASN A 92 4.47 -19.79 1.90
N LEU A 93 5.75 -20.11 2.07
CA LEU A 93 6.82 -19.75 1.13
C LEU A 93 6.78 -20.54 -0.18
N SER A 94 6.01 -21.62 -0.25
CA SER A 94 5.73 -22.30 -1.52
C SER A 94 4.74 -21.52 -2.39
N ASN A 95 4.05 -20.51 -1.83
CA ASN A 95 3.10 -19.69 -2.56
C ASN A 95 3.81 -18.58 -3.35
N LYS A 96 3.65 -18.63 -4.67
CA LYS A 96 4.22 -17.66 -5.62
C LYS A 96 3.78 -16.20 -5.38
N TYR A 97 2.59 -15.97 -4.83
CA TYR A 97 2.09 -14.61 -4.58
C TYR A 97 2.84 -13.91 -3.45
N ILE A 98 3.32 -14.66 -2.44
CA ILE A 98 4.13 -14.10 -1.36
C ILE A 98 5.42 -13.49 -1.93
N TRP A 99 6.10 -14.22 -2.81
CA TRP A 99 7.33 -13.75 -3.44
C TRP A 99 7.09 -12.56 -4.37
N LEU A 100 6.02 -12.59 -5.15
CA LEU A 100 5.64 -11.45 -5.99
C LEU A 100 5.40 -10.19 -5.15
N LEU A 101 4.62 -10.31 -4.07
CA LEU A 101 4.29 -9.18 -3.19
C LEU A 101 5.53 -8.62 -2.50
N LEU A 102 6.42 -9.49 -2.00
CA LEU A 102 7.70 -9.08 -1.42
C LEU A 102 8.60 -8.41 -2.49
N ALA A 103 8.70 -8.98 -3.68
CA ALA A 103 9.52 -8.44 -4.77
C ALA A 103 9.05 -7.05 -5.20
N VAL A 104 7.74 -6.83 -5.37
CA VAL A 104 7.19 -5.51 -5.73
C VAL A 104 7.41 -4.51 -4.59
N THR A 105 7.13 -4.91 -3.35
CA THR A 105 7.26 -4.04 -2.17
C THR A 105 8.71 -3.62 -1.95
N ILE A 106 9.65 -4.58 -2.00
CA ILE A 106 11.09 -4.30 -1.86
C ILE A 106 11.60 -3.54 -3.08
N GLY A 107 11.19 -3.89 -4.30
CA GLY A 107 11.65 -3.24 -5.53
C GLY A 107 11.25 -1.77 -5.63
N THR A 108 10.03 -1.42 -5.23
CA THR A 108 9.56 -0.03 -5.16
C THR A 108 10.04 0.69 -3.90
N GLY A 109 10.21 -0.02 -2.78
CA GLY A 109 10.86 0.50 -1.58
C GLY A 109 12.33 0.85 -1.79
N ALA A 110 13.05 0.07 -2.58
CA ALA A 110 14.44 0.35 -2.96
C ALA A 110 14.57 1.63 -3.79
N LEU A 111 13.62 1.87 -4.71
CA LEU A 111 13.52 3.15 -5.42
C LEU A 111 13.32 4.31 -4.45
N GLY A 112 12.35 4.19 -3.54
CA GLY A 112 12.09 5.21 -2.54
C GLY A 112 13.26 5.44 -1.58
N PHE A 113 13.98 4.37 -1.21
CA PHE A 113 15.20 4.44 -0.41
C PHE A 113 16.30 5.18 -1.14
N TYR A 114 16.54 4.84 -2.42
CA TYR A 114 17.53 5.53 -3.24
C TYR A 114 17.19 7.02 -3.39
N ASP A 115 15.92 7.35 -3.57
CA ASP A 115 15.45 8.73 -3.65
C ASP A 115 15.67 9.51 -2.36
N ASP A 116 15.20 8.99 -1.23
CA ASP A 116 15.34 9.65 0.08
C ASP A 116 16.80 9.72 0.54
N TRP A 117 17.59 8.67 0.29
CA TRP A 117 19.02 8.68 0.56
C TRP A 117 19.72 9.78 -0.24
N ARG A 118 19.38 9.92 -1.53
CA ARG A 118 19.96 10.98 -2.37
C ARG A 118 19.58 12.37 -1.87
N LYS A 119 18.33 12.59 -1.45
CA LYS A 119 17.88 13.86 -0.84
C LYS A 119 18.67 14.20 0.43
N VAL A 120 18.98 13.20 1.26
CA VAL A 120 19.76 13.39 2.50
C VAL A 120 21.23 13.65 2.20
N VAL A 121 21.89 12.78 1.43
CA VAL A 121 23.35 12.80 1.22
C VAL A 121 23.78 13.99 0.38
N TYR A 122 23.09 14.29 -0.72
CA TYR A 122 23.46 15.37 -1.63
C TYR A 122 22.86 16.72 -1.22
N LYS A 123 22.04 16.77 -0.15
CA LYS A 123 21.31 17.95 0.30
C LYS A 123 20.47 18.63 -0.82
N ASP A 124 20.07 17.85 -1.82
CA ASP A 124 19.23 18.30 -2.93
C ASP A 124 17.78 17.91 -2.66
N PRO A 125 16.86 18.88 -2.45
CA PRO A 125 15.46 18.60 -2.15
C PRO A 125 14.72 17.89 -3.29
N ASN A 126 15.27 17.87 -4.51
CA ASN A 126 14.61 17.29 -5.68
C ASN A 126 14.78 15.76 -5.77
N GLY A 127 15.78 15.19 -5.11
CA GLY A 127 16.06 13.75 -5.16
C GLY A 127 16.29 13.25 -6.59
N VAL A 128 15.72 12.09 -6.90
CA VAL A 128 15.78 11.41 -8.19
C VAL A 128 14.74 11.98 -9.15
N SER A 129 15.09 12.07 -10.43
CA SER A 129 14.20 12.67 -11.44
C SER A 129 12.89 11.88 -11.54
N GLY A 130 11.77 12.60 -11.75
CA GLY A 130 10.46 11.96 -11.89
C GLY A 130 10.40 10.94 -13.04
N ARG A 131 11.17 11.17 -14.13
CA ARG A 131 11.28 10.20 -15.23
C ARG A 131 11.92 8.89 -14.80
N PHE A 132 12.99 8.95 -14.00
CA PHE A 132 13.64 7.75 -13.47
C PHE A 132 12.71 6.98 -12.53
N LYS A 133 11.97 7.69 -11.66
CA LYS A 133 10.99 7.05 -10.77
C LYS A 133 9.93 6.27 -11.57
N ILE A 134 9.35 6.89 -12.60
CA ILE A 134 8.38 6.24 -13.47
C ILE A 134 9.00 5.04 -14.19
N VAL A 135 10.18 5.17 -14.79
CA VAL A 135 10.84 4.04 -15.49
C VAL A 135 11.06 2.86 -14.55
N TRP A 136 11.56 3.11 -13.33
CA TRP A 136 11.77 2.06 -12.34
C TRP A 136 10.45 1.40 -11.91
N GLN A 137 9.42 2.19 -11.61
CA GLN A 137 8.08 1.68 -11.29
C GLN A 137 7.49 0.89 -12.46
N SER A 138 7.71 1.33 -13.71
CA SER A 138 7.27 0.61 -14.92
C SER A 138 7.91 -0.76 -15.03
N VAL A 139 9.22 -0.87 -14.80
CA VAL A 139 9.92 -2.16 -14.83
C VAL A 139 9.34 -3.11 -13.78
N VAL A 140 9.14 -2.62 -12.55
CA VAL A 140 8.56 -3.45 -11.47
C VAL A 140 7.12 -3.86 -11.79
N ALA A 141 6.28 -2.94 -12.24
CA ALA A 141 4.87 -3.21 -12.51
C ALA A 141 4.66 -4.12 -13.73
N LEU A 142 5.42 -3.93 -14.81
CA LEU A 142 5.38 -4.80 -15.99
C LEU A 142 5.93 -6.20 -15.65
N GLY A 143 7.03 -6.27 -14.89
CA GLY A 143 7.55 -7.54 -14.39
C GLY A 143 6.52 -8.31 -13.56
N ALA A 144 5.80 -7.61 -12.68
CA ALA A 144 4.70 -8.19 -11.91
C ALA A 144 3.56 -8.70 -12.80
N GLY A 145 3.13 -7.92 -13.79
CA GLY A 145 2.10 -8.32 -14.76
C GLY A 145 2.51 -9.56 -15.56
N LEU A 146 3.74 -9.60 -16.07
CA LEU A 146 4.28 -10.75 -16.81
C LEU A 146 4.35 -12.01 -15.93
N PHE A 147 4.80 -11.86 -14.68
CA PHE A 147 4.83 -12.96 -13.72
C PHE A 147 3.42 -13.51 -13.47
N LEU A 148 2.42 -12.64 -13.28
CA LEU A 148 1.04 -13.07 -13.06
C LEU A 148 0.44 -13.80 -14.27
N ILE A 149 0.76 -13.37 -15.49
CA ILE A 149 0.34 -14.07 -16.72
C ILE A 149 0.95 -15.48 -16.76
N SER A 150 2.25 -15.62 -16.48
CA SER A 150 2.92 -16.93 -16.50
C SER A 150 2.45 -17.86 -15.38
N SER A 151 1.90 -17.28 -14.31
CA SER A 151 1.53 -18.01 -13.10
C SER A 151 0.08 -18.51 -13.10
N VAL A 152 -0.81 -18.01 -13.94
CA VAL A 152 -2.25 -18.32 -13.86
C VAL A 152 -2.72 -19.03 -15.12
N ASN A 153 -3.39 -20.17 -14.95
CA ASN A 153 -3.97 -20.91 -16.07
C ASN A 153 -5.14 -20.11 -16.70
N MET A 154 -5.21 -20.16 -18.03
CA MET A 154 -6.27 -19.55 -18.85
C MET A 154 -7.67 -20.10 -18.47
N PRO A 155 -8.75 -19.29 -18.51
CA PRO A 155 -8.87 -17.89 -18.95
C PRO A 155 -9.03 -16.92 -17.76
N GLN A 156 -8.47 -17.22 -16.59
CA GLN A 156 -8.71 -16.41 -15.37
C GLN A 156 -8.18 -14.96 -15.43
N TRP A 157 -7.37 -14.62 -16.43
CA TRP A 157 -6.92 -13.24 -16.69
C TRP A 157 -7.80 -12.50 -17.70
N ALA A 158 -8.81 -13.13 -18.30
CA ALA A 158 -9.52 -12.58 -19.46
C ALA A 158 -10.59 -11.54 -19.12
N TYR A 159 -10.94 -11.32 -17.84
CA TYR A 159 -12.04 -10.43 -17.46
C TYR A 159 -11.69 -9.50 -16.29
N VAL A 160 -12.15 -8.25 -16.38
CA VAL A 160 -12.23 -7.31 -15.27
C VAL A 160 -13.54 -7.54 -14.54
N VAL A 161 -13.46 -7.59 -13.22
CA VAL A 161 -14.63 -7.77 -12.36
C VAL A 161 -15.27 -6.41 -12.08
N ILE A 162 -16.51 -6.23 -12.51
CA ILE A 162 -17.28 -5.03 -12.18
C ILE A 162 -18.07 -5.27 -10.89
N PRO A 163 -17.80 -4.49 -9.82
CA PRO A 163 -18.55 -4.63 -8.58
C PRO A 163 -19.97 -4.09 -8.73
N TYR A 164 -20.90 -4.54 -7.88
CA TYR A 164 -22.32 -4.12 -7.83
C TYR A 164 -23.23 -4.56 -9.00
N PHE A 165 -22.71 -5.24 -10.01
CA PHE A 165 -23.48 -5.72 -11.15
C PHE A 165 -23.37 -7.24 -11.34
N LYS A 166 -24.52 -7.93 -11.32
CA LYS A 166 -24.57 -9.40 -11.38
C LYS A 166 -24.07 -9.87 -12.73
N ASN A 167 -23.11 -10.79 -12.73
CA ASN A 167 -22.58 -11.45 -13.93
C ASN A 167 -22.01 -10.51 -15.00
N LEU A 168 -21.74 -9.23 -14.67
CA LEU A 168 -21.11 -8.31 -15.61
C LEU A 168 -19.59 -8.45 -15.53
N HIS A 169 -19.08 -9.41 -16.30
CA HIS A 169 -17.66 -9.58 -16.55
C HIS A 169 -17.32 -8.96 -17.90
N ILE A 170 -16.58 -7.85 -17.88
CA ILE A 170 -16.08 -7.25 -19.11
C ILE A 170 -14.75 -7.92 -19.44
N ALA A 171 -14.66 -8.55 -20.60
CA ALA A 171 -13.39 -9.07 -21.09
C ALA A 171 -12.37 -7.91 -21.15
N TYR A 172 -11.11 -8.13 -20.73
CA TYR A 172 -10.11 -7.07 -20.80
C TYR A 172 -10.06 -6.54 -22.25
N PRO A 173 -10.25 -5.22 -22.45
CA PRO A 173 -10.07 -4.63 -23.77
C PRO A 173 -8.65 -4.96 -24.23
N LEU A 174 -8.48 -5.60 -25.40
CA LEU A 174 -7.17 -6.05 -25.92
C LEU A 174 -6.55 -7.29 -25.24
N GLY A 175 -7.33 -8.07 -24.47
CA GLY A 175 -6.88 -9.34 -23.90
C GLY A 175 -5.67 -9.19 -22.97
N LEU A 176 -4.60 -9.94 -23.24
CA LEU A 176 -3.37 -9.95 -22.44
C LEU A 176 -2.72 -8.55 -22.35
N VAL A 177 -2.72 -7.81 -23.46
CA VAL A 177 -2.17 -6.45 -23.50
C VAL A 177 -2.99 -5.52 -22.61
N GLY A 178 -4.32 -5.67 -22.63
CA GLY A 178 -5.23 -4.96 -21.74
C GLY A 178 -4.95 -5.22 -20.27
N PHE A 179 -4.73 -6.49 -19.91
CA PHE A 179 -4.37 -6.89 -18.56
C PHE A 179 -3.05 -6.25 -18.10
N LEU A 180 -2.02 -6.24 -18.96
CA LEU A 180 -0.74 -5.60 -18.65
C LEU A 180 -0.89 -4.09 -18.45
N ILE A 181 -1.65 -3.41 -19.32
CA ILE A 181 -1.89 -1.97 -19.19
C ILE A 181 -2.63 -1.67 -17.89
N LEU A 182 -3.70 -2.42 -17.55
CA LEU A 182 -4.42 -2.20 -16.30
C LEU A 182 -3.52 -2.47 -15.09
N THR A 183 -2.77 -3.57 -15.10
CA THR A 183 -1.82 -3.91 -14.02
C THR A 183 -0.80 -2.80 -13.81
N TYR A 184 -0.22 -2.29 -14.89
CA TYR A 184 0.69 -1.16 -14.86
C TYR A 184 0.03 0.08 -14.24
N LEU A 185 -1.17 0.46 -14.72
CA LEU A 185 -1.89 1.63 -14.23
C LEU A 185 -2.26 1.50 -12.75
N VAL A 186 -2.68 0.32 -12.31
CA VAL A 186 -3.07 0.06 -10.92
C VAL A 186 -1.86 0.11 -10.00
N ILE A 187 -0.76 -0.59 -10.33
CA ILE A 187 0.44 -0.62 -9.47
C ILE A 187 1.12 0.75 -9.43
N VAL A 188 1.43 1.33 -10.59
CA VAL A 188 2.13 2.62 -10.67
C VAL A 188 1.24 3.76 -10.20
N GLY A 189 -0.04 3.74 -10.58
CA GLY A 189 -1.01 4.73 -10.16
C GLY A 189 -1.20 4.75 -8.64
N THR A 190 -1.41 3.59 -8.02
CA THR A 190 -1.58 3.50 -6.55
C THR A 190 -0.29 3.85 -5.81
N SER A 191 0.88 3.44 -6.32
CA SER A 191 2.19 3.82 -5.75
C SER A 191 2.38 5.34 -5.69
N ASN A 192 2.08 6.05 -6.78
CA ASN A 192 2.18 7.51 -6.82
C ASN A 192 1.05 8.18 -6.03
N ALA A 193 -0.17 7.62 -6.03
CA ALA A 193 -1.29 8.17 -5.27
C ALA A 193 -1.01 8.18 -3.76
N VAL A 194 -0.51 7.06 -3.22
CA VAL A 194 -0.13 6.99 -1.80
C VAL A 194 1.04 7.94 -1.48
N ASN A 195 2.02 8.07 -2.37
CA ASN A 195 3.12 9.04 -2.21
C ASN A 195 2.63 10.50 -2.17
N LEU A 196 1.64 10.86 -2.99
CA LEU A 196 1.04 12.20 -2.95
C LEU A 196 0.20 12.43 -1.69
N THR A 197 -0.35 11.39 -1.07
CA THR A 197 -1.14 11.49 0.17
C THR A 197 -0.27 11.55 1.43
N ASP A 198 0.99 11.11 1.39
CA ASP A 198 1.94 11.15 2.52
C ASP A 198 2.50 12.57 2.78
N GLY A 199 1.60 13.56 2.89
CA GLY A 199 1.91 14.97 3.08
C GLY A 199 1.70 15.49 4.50
N LEU A 200 0.91 14.80 5.33
CA LEU A 200 0.58 15.18 6.72
C LEU A 200 0.77 13.99 7.69
N ASP A 201 0.96 14.29 8.97
CA ASP A 201 1.24 13.33 10.04
C ASP A 201 0.08 12.33 10.19
N GLY A 202 0.32 11.05 9.91
CA GLY A 202 -0.69 9.99 9.99
C GLY A 202 -1.69 9.95 8.83
N LEU A 203 -1.58 10.84 7.83
CA LEU A 203 -2.56 10.95 6.75
C LEU A 203 -2.61 9.71 5.85
N ALA A 204 -1.46 9.14 5.50
CA ALA A 204 -1.40 7.98 4.62
C ALA A 204 -1.46 6.64 5.38
N ALA A 205 -0.81 6.53 6.54
CA ALA A 205 -0.61 5.26 7.24
C ALA A 205 -1.93 4.57 7.64
N PHE A 206 -2.87 5.29 8.25
CA PHE A 206 -4.14 4.68 8.68
C PHE A 206 -5.05 4.30 7.50
N PRO A 207 -5.21 5.12 6.45
CA PRO A 207 -5.88 4.69 5.22
C PRO A 207 -5.27 3.43 4.59
N ILE A 208 -3.94 3.27 4.59
CA ILE A 208 -3.28 2.04 4.12
C ILE A 208 -3.74 0.84 4.95
N VAL A 209 -3.81 0.97 6.28
CA VAL A 209 -4.30 -0.09 7.19
C VAL A 209 -5.73 -0.49 6.81
N LEU A 210 -6.63 0.48 6.66
CA LEU A 210 -8.04 0.22 6.35
C LEU A 210 -8.23 -0.45 4.98
N VAL A 211 -7.54 0.05 3.95
CA VAL A 211 -7.61 -0.51 2.59
C VAL A 211 -6.99 -1.92 2.56
N SER A 212 -5.85 -2.11 3.22
CA SER A 212 -5.21 -3.43 3.33
C SER A 212 -6.11 -4.43 4.05
N ALA A 213 -6.76 -4.03 5.15
CA ALA A 213 -7.70 -4.86 5.88
C ALA A 213 -8.92 -5.24 5.02
N GLY A 214 -9.48 -4.29 4.27
CA GLY A 214 -10.55 -4.57 3.30
C GLY A 214 -10.12 -5.58 2.24
N LEU A 215 -8.95 -5.39 1.64
CA LEU A 215 -8.39 -6.33 0.65
C LEU A 215 -8.06 -7.70 1.25
N ALA A 216 -7.67 -7.78 2.53
CA ALA A 216 -7.46 -9.04 3.23
C ALA A 216 -8.73 -9.89 3.28
N ILE A 217 -9.89 -9.26 3.50
CA ILE A 217 -11.20 -9.93 3.49
C ILE A 217 -11.50 -10.48 2.09
N PHE A 218 -11.27 -9.71 1.03
CA PHE A 218 -11.42 -10.19 -0.34
C PHE A 218 -10.44 -11.33 -0.67
N ALA A 219 -9.19 -11.23 -0.25
CA ALA A 219 -8.18 -12.27 -0.43
C ALA A 219 -8.60 -13.59 0.24
N TYR A 220 -9.12 -13.52 1.46
CA TYR A 220 -9.66 -14.66 2.18
C TYR A 220 -10.87 -15.27 1.45
N ALA A 221 -11.84 -14.44 1.05
CA ALA A 221 -13.04 -14.90 0.37
C ALA A 221 -12.74 -15.54 -1.00
N SER A 222 -11.88 -14.93 -1.81
CA SER A 222 -11.46 -15.46 -3.11
C SER A 222 -10.58 -16.71 -3.01
N GLY A 223 -9.82 -16.86 -1.91
CA GLY A 223 -8.95 -18.01 -1.68
C GLY A 223 -9.65 -19.27 -1.17
N HIS A 224 -10.92 -19.18 -0.74
CA HIS A 224 -11.74 -20.32 -0.33
C HIS A 224 -12.80 -20.63 -1.38
N ALA A 225 -12.83 -21.86 -1.91
CA ALA A 225 -13.75 -22.24 -2.99
C ALA A 225 -15.23 -22.05 -2.61
N GLU A 226 -15.61 -22.37 -1.37
CA GLU A 226 -16.99 -22.23 -0.90
C GLU A 226 -17.43 -20.77 -0.78
N PHE A 227 -16.60 -19.92 -0.17
CA PHE A 227 -16.91 -18.49 -0.07
C PHE A 227 -16.89 -17.80 -1.43
N ALA A 228 -15.92 -18.13 -2.29
CA ALA A 228 -15.86 -17.60 -3.64
C ALA A 228 -17.13 -17.96 -4.44
N ARG A 229 -17.60 -19.20 -4.34
CA ARG A 229 -18.86 -19.64 -4.96
C ARG A 229 -20.08 -18.93 -4.38
N TYR A 230 -20.18 -18.83 -3.04
CA TYR A 230 -21.31 -18.18 -2.37
C TYR A 230 -21.41 -16.68 -2.67
N LEU A 231 -20.27 -15.99 -2.71
CA LEU A 231 -20.17 -14.54 -2.96
C LEU A 231 -19.99 -14.20 -4.45
N GLN A 232 -19.99 -15.20 -5.34
CA GLN A 232 -19.77 -15.03 -6.78
C GLN A 232 -18.48 -14.26 -7.09
N LEU A 233 -17.41 -14.57 -6.34
CA LEU A 233 -16.06 -14.07 -6.57
C LEU A 233 -15.27 -15.04 -7.47
N PRO A 234 -14.32 -14.54 -8.27
CA PRO A 234 -13.33 -15.42 -8.89
C PRO A 234 -12.57 -16.19 -7.81
N HIS A 235 -12.54 -17.51 -7.94
CA HIS A 235 -11.73 -18.36 -7.06
C HIS A 235 -10.28 -18.35 -7.52
N ILE A 236 -9.38 -17.99 -6.61
CA ILE A 236 -7.96 -17.78 -6.90
C ILE A 236 -7.15 -18.64 -5.93
N THR A 237 -6.66 -19.76 -6.45
CA THR A 237 -5.90 -20.73 -5.66
C THR A 237 -4.65 -20.09 -5.07
N GLY A 238 -4.52 -20.13 -3.74
CA GLY A 238 -3.40 -19.54 -3.02
C GLY A 238 -3.61 -18.07 -2.62
N ALA A 239 -4.74 -17.43 -2.94
CA ALA A 239 -5.03 -16.06 -2.49
C ALA A 239 -5.12 -15.93 -0.95
N ASN A 240 -5.34 -17.02 -0.22
CA ASN A 240 -5.33 -17.01 1.25
C ASN A 240 -4.01 -16.49 1.84
N GLU A 241 -2.87 -16.73 1.17
CA GLU A 241 -1.58 -16.24 1.63
C GLU A 241 -1.42 -14.72 1.41
N VAL A 242 -2.17 -14.15 0.47
CA VAL A 242 -2.24 -12.70 0.25
C VAL A 242 -2.88 -12.01 1.46
N MET A 243 -3.84 -12.66 2.14
CA MET A 243 -4.42 -12.15 3.40
C MET A 243 -3.35 -11.97 4.48
N ILE A 244 -2.41 -12.91 4.62
CA ILE A 244 -1.34 -12.84 5.61
C ILE A 244 -0.42 -11.64 5.32
N PHE A 245 -0.11 -11.41 4.05
CA PHE A 245 0.64 -10.24 3.60
C PHE A 245 -0.09 -8.92 3.92
N CYS A 246 -1.39 -8.83 3.63
CA CYS A 246 -2.21 -7.67 3.99
C CYS A 246 -2.27 -7.43 5.51
N ALA A 247 -2.38 -8.50 6.31
CA ALA A 247 -2.37 -8.40 7.76
C ALA A 247 -1.02 -7.91 8.31
N ALA A 248 0.09 -8.34 7.70
CA ALA A 248 1.42 -7.82 8.02
C ALA A 248 1.55 -6.31 7.68
N ILE A 249 0.98 -5.85 6.55
CA ILE A 249 0.88 -4.41 6.25
C ILE A 249 0.13 -3.69 7.37
N CYS A 250 -1.03 -4.21 7.80
CA CYS A 250 -1.82 -3.60 8.86
C CYS A 250 -0.99 -3.44 10.15
N GLY A 251 -0.32 -4.51 10.59
CA GLY A 251 0.54 -4.46 11.77
C GLY A 251 1.69 -3.47 11.66
N ALA A 252 2.43 -3.51 10.55
CA ALA A 252 3.57 -2.62 10.31
C ALA A 252 3.16 -1.14 10.23
N CYS A 253 2.07 -0.83 9.53
CA CYS A 253 1.56 0.53 9.41
C CYS A 253 0.95 1.05 10.72
N LEU A 254 0.31 0.20 11.54
CA LEU A 254 -0.13 0.58 12.89
C LEU A 254 1.06 0.87 13.82
N ALA A 255 2.12 0.06 13.77
CA ALA A 255 3.35 0.37 14.49
C ALA A 255 3.98 1.68 14.04
N PHE A 256 4.00 1.93 12.74
CA PHE A 256 4.52 3.19 12.20
C PHE A 256 3.65 4.38 12.62
N LEU A 257 2.32 4.24 12.58
CA LEU A 257 1.38 5.27 13.01
C LEU A 257 1.58 5.67 14.48
N TRP A 258 1.99 4.74 15.35
CA TRP A 258 2.36 5.05 16.74
C TRP A 258 3.44 6.15 16.86
N PHE A 259 4.40 6.18 15.93
CA PHE A 259 5.47 7.17 15.89
C PHE A 259 5.20 8.33 14.92
N ASN A 260 4.26 8.16 13.99
CA ASN A 260 3.97 9.13 12.94
C ASN A 260 2.71 9.97 13.20
N ALA A 261 1.83 9.55 14.11
CA ALA A 261 0.69 10.36 14.53
C ALA A 261 1.16 11.72 15.07
N TYR A 262 0.38 12.77 14.80
CA TYR A 262 0.76 14.13 15.15
C TYR A 262 1.02 14.29 16.66
N PRO A 263 2.14 14.89 17.09
CA PRO A 263 3.27 15.36 16.26
C PRO A 263 4.23 14.22 15.84
N ALA A 264 4.54 14.12 14.55
CA ALA A 264 5.35 13.01 14.02
C ALA A 264 6.81 12.99 14.52
N GLN A 265 7.25 11.82 14.97
CA GLN A 265 8.65 11.51 15.33
C GLN A 265 9.45 10.95 14.14
N VAL A 266 8.75 10.49 13.09
CA VAL A 266 9.35 10.00 11.84
C VAL A 266 8.37 10.13 10.68
N PHE A 267 8.87 10.47 9.50
CA PHE A 267 8.13 10.47 8.24
C PHE A 267 8.32 9.17 7.46
N MET A 268 7.29 8.76 6.75
CA MET A 268 7.29 7.51 6.00
C MET A 268 8.29 7.60 4.84
N GLY A 269 8.31 8.74 4.15
CA GLY A 269 9.22 9.00 3.05
C GLY A 269 8.83 8.24 1.79
N ASP A 270 9.54 8.49 0.70
CA ASP A 270 9.32 7.82 -0.58
C ASP A 270 9.50 6.30 -0.45
N VAL A 271 10.36 5.84 0.47
CA VAL A 271 10.55 4.41 0.80
C VAL A 271 9.21 3.73 1.08
N GLY A 272 8.45 4.26 2.04
CA GLY A 272 7.24 3.60 2.51
C GLY A 272 6.07 3.89 1.59
N ALA A 273 5.90 5.13 1.16
CA ALA A 273 4.72 5.53 0.42
C ALA A 273 4.66 4.88 -0.98
N LEU A 274 5.79 4.82 -1.70
CA LEU A 274 5.86 4.15 -3.00
C LEU A 274 5.64 2.63 -2.85
N ALA A 275 6.26 2.02 -1.83
CA ALA A 275 6.15 0.60 -1.55
C ALA A 275 4.74 0.18 -1.18
N MET A 276 4.09 0.88 -0.25
CA MET A 276 2.75 0.52 0.22
C MET A 276 1.71 0.69 -0.89
N GLY A 277 1.78 1.76 -1.68
CA GLY A 277 0.87 1.93 -2.81
C GLY A 277 1.06 0.86 -3.89
N ALA A 278 2.31 0.49 -4.23
CA ALA A 278 2.57 -0.59 -5.18
C ALA A 278 2.13 -1.97 -4.64
N ALA A 279 2.32 -2.21 -3.34
CA ALA A 279 1.89 -3.43 -2.67
C ALA A 279 0.36 -3.57 -2.70
N LEU A 280 -0.40 -2.54 -2.33
CA LEU A 280 -1.86 -2.54 -2.40
C LEU A 280 -2.37 -2.73 -3.84
N GLY A 281 -1.75 -2.05 -4.81
CA GLY A 281 -2.04 -2.24 -6.23
C GLY A 281 -1.82 -3.69 -6.67
N THR A 282 -0.72 -4.29 -6.27
CA THR A 282 -0.39 -5.70 -6.61
C THR A 282 -1.35 -6.68 -5.96
N VAL A 283 -1.70 -6.48 -4.69
CA VAL A 283 -2.74 -7.26 -3.99
C VAL A 283 -4.03 -7.23 -4.78
N ALA A 284 -4.52 -6.03 -5.14
CA ALA A 284 -5.78 -5.86 -5.86
C ALA A 284 -5.78 -6.56 -7.23
N VAL A 285 -4.67 -6.51 -7.96
CA VAL A 285 -4.52 -7.23 -9.24
C VAL A 285 -4.51 -8.75 -9.03
N ILE A 286 -3.82 -9.25 -7.99
CA ILE A 286 -3.81 -10.69 -7.67
C ILE A 286 -5.22 -11.19 -7.41
N ILE A 287 -6.01 -10.46 -6.60
CA ILE A 287 -7.34 -10.90 -6.17
C ILE A 287 -8.49 -10.43 -7.08
N ARG A 288 -8.17 -9.79 -8.22
CA ARG A 288 -9.14 -9.27 -9.22
C ARG A 288 -10.13 -8.24 -8.64
N GLN A 289 -9.63 -7.37 -7.78
CA GLN A 289 -10.41 -6.32 -7.12
C GLN A 289 -9.83 -4.93 -7.40
N GLU A 290 -9.42 -4.67 -8.65
CA GLU A 290 -8.82 -3.41 -9.07
C GLU A 290 -9.78 -2.22 -8.91
N ILE A 291 -11.04 -2.38 -9.31
CA ILE A 291 -12.08 -1.35 -9.16
C ILE A 291 -12.43 -1.14 -7.69
N ILE A 292 -12.43 -2.20 -6.90
CA ILE A 292 -12.67 -2.11 -5.46
C ILE A 292 -11.52 -1.41 -4.74
N LEU A 293 -10.26 -1.62 -5.14
CA LEU A 293 -9.14 -0.80 -4.68
C LEU A 293 -9.34 0.68 -5.03
N PHE A 294 -9.81 0.99 -6.25
CA PHE A 294 -10.11 2.37 -6.64
C PHE A 294 -11.16 3.02 -5.74
N ILE A 295 -12.19 2.26 -5.32
CA ILE A 295 -13.23 2.73 -4.39
C ILE A 295 -12.68 2.87 -2.97
N MET A 296 -12.14 1.79 -2.38
CA MET A 296 -11.64 1.77 -1.00
C MET A 296 -10.48 2.75 -0.80
N GLY A 297 -9.58 2.82 -1.78
CA GLY A 297 -8.49 3.78 -1.87
C GLY A 297 -8.89 5.13 -2.45
N GLY A 298 -10.18 5.44 -2.51
CA GLY A 298 -10.70 6.67 -3.13
C GLY A 298 -10.12 7.95 -2.55
N LEU A 299 -9.67 7.93 -1.29
CA LEU A 299 -8.89 9.05 -0.74
C LEU A 299 -7.58 9.29 -1.51
N PHE A 300 -6.78 8.25 -1.73
CA PHE A 300 -5.54 8.33 -2.52
C PHE A 300 -5.82 8.79 -3.95
N VAL A 301 -6.91 8.29 -4.53
CA VAL A 301 -7.36 8.67 -5.88
C VAL A 301 -7.69 10.16 -5.93
N VAL A 302 -8.47 10.68 -4.99
CA VAL A 302 -8.84 12.10 -4.96
C VAL A 302 -7.61 13.00 -4.77
N GLU A 303 -6.67 12.59 -3.92
CA GLU A 303 -5.40 13.29 -3.74
C GLU A 303 -4.62 13.35 -5.06
N ALA A 304 -4.43 12.21 -5.73
CA ALA A 304 -3.74 12.16 -7.02
C ALA A 304 -4.46 12.98 -8.11
N LEU A 305 -5.78 12.85 -8.23
CA LEU A 305 -6.59 13.60 -9.19
C LEU A 305 -6.53 15.10 -8.92
N SER A 306 -6.51 15.54 -7.66
CA SER A 306 -6.39 16.94 -7.32
C SER A 306 -5.10 17.57 -7.87
N VAL A 307 -3.99 16.83 -7.80
CA VAL A 307 -2.69 17.23 -8.36
C VAL A 307 -2.75 17.25 -9.89
N MET A 308 -3.28 16.19 -10.52
CA MET A 308 -3.40 16.12 -11.98
C MET A 308 -4.24 17.27 -12.54
N LEU A 309 -5.39 17.55 -11.93
CA LEU A 309 -6.28 18.65 -12.31
C LEU A 309 -5.61 20.01 -12.10
N GLN A 310 -4.95 20.22 -10.96
CA GLN A 310 -4.25 21.47 -10.67
C GLN A 310 -3.12 21.74 -11.67
N VAL A 311 -2.26 20.76 -11.92
CA VAL A 311 -1.14 20.88 -12.86
C VAL A 311 -1.66 21.04 -14.29
N GLY A 312 -2.67 20.27 -14.69
CA GLY A 312 -3.30 20.39 -16.00
C GLY A 312 -3.91 21.77 -16.24
N SER A 313 -4.64 22.31 -15.26
CA SER A 313 -5.22 23.66 -15.34
C SER A 313 -4.16 24.76 -15.36
N TYR A 314 -3.09 24.62 -14.57
CA TYR A 314 -2.02 25.61 -14.57
C TYR A 314 -1.22 25.59 -15.88
N LYS A 315 -1.02 24.42 -16.50
CA LYS A 315 -0.35 24.31 -17.80
C LYS A 315 -1.18 24.88 -18.95
N THR A 316 -2.50 24.66 -18.94
CA THR A 316 -3.41 25.04 -20.04
C THR A 316 -4.00 26.45 -19.88
N ARG A 317 -4.48 26.79 -18.68
CA ARG A 317 -5.23 28.03 -18.40
C ARG A 317 -4.48 29.02 -17.52
N LYS A 318 -3.31 28.66 -16.97
CA LYS A 318 -2.54 29.46 -15.97
C LYS A 318 -3.37 29.83 -14.73
N LYS A 319 -4.46 29.10 -14.47
CA LYS A 319 -5.36 29.29 -13.34
C LYS A 319 -5.31 28.09 -12.41
N ARG A 320 -5.22 28.36 -11.10
CA ARG A 320 -5.31 27.34 -10.05
C ARG A 320 -6.78 26.96 -9.83
N ILE A 321 -7.06 25.67 -9.64
CA ILE A 321 -8.41 25.16 -9.29
C ILE A 321 -8.55 25.10 -7.77
N PHE A 322 -7.53 24.57 -7.10
CA PHE A 322 -7.41 24.53 -5.65
C PHE A 322 -6.42 25.60 -5.17
N LEU A 323 -6.59 26.07 -3.94
CA LEU A 323 -5.64 26.99 -3.30
C LEU A 323 -4.20 26.43 -3.32
N MET A 324 -4.08 25.14 -3.01
CA MET A 324 -2.87 24.33 -3.08
C MET A 324 -3.26 22.89 -3.42
N ALA A 325 -2.38 22.15 -4.10
CA ALA A 325 -2.52 20.72 -4.33
C ALA A 325 -1.33 20.00 -3.68
N PRO A 326 -1.50 18.80 -3.08
CA PRO A 326 -2.71 17.97 -3.07
C PRO A 326 -3.87 18.51 -2.20
N ILE A 327 -5.03 17.84 -2.18
CA ILE A 327 -6.28 18.39 -1.66
C ILE A 327 -6.25 18.62 -0.15
N HIS A 328 -5.46 17.85 0.62
CA HIS A 328 -5.28 18.11 2.05
C HIS A 328 -4.73 19.53 2.31
N HIS A 329 -3.74 19.99 1.53
CA HIS A 329 -3.22 21.36 1.65
C HIS A 329 -4.24 22.42 1.26
N HIS A 330 -5.18 22.11 0.35
CA HIS A 330 -6.29 23.02 0.06
C HIS A 330 -7.13 23.31 1.32
N TYR A 331 -7.38 22.29 2.14
CA TYR A 331 -8.13 22.44 3.39
C TYR A 331 -7.32 23.14 4.48
N GLU A 332 -6.01 22.90 4.58
CA GLU A 332 -5.14 23.67 5.47
C GLU A 332 -5.14 25.17 5.12
N GLN A 333 -5.06 25.50 3.82
CA GLN A 333 -5.15 26.90 3.34
C GLN A 333 -6.52 27.54 3.58
N LYS A 334 -7.57 26.73 3.79
CA LYS A 334 -8.90 27.20 4.23
C LYS A 334 -9.00 27.38 5.75
N GLY A 335 -7.91 27.14 6.49
CA GLY A 335 -7.85 27.31 7.94
C GLY A 335 -8.18 26.06 8.76
N TRP A 336 -8.27 24.87 8.15
CA TRP A 336 -8.42 23.64 8.92
C TRP A 336 -7.10 23.27 9.61
N LYS A 337 -7.19 22.76 10.84
CA LYS A 337 -6.01 22.20 11.52
C LYS A 337 -5.57 20.91 10.83
N GLU A 338 -4.28 20.63 10.82
CA GLU A 338 -3.72 19.39 10.25
C GLU A 338 -4.42 18.14 10.81
N THR A 339 -4.54 18.03 12.14
CA THR A 339 -5.22 16.92 12.82
C THR A 339 -6.69 16.79 12.42
N GLN A 340 -7.36 17.92 12.16
CA GLN A 340 -8.75 17.93 11.69
C GLN A 340 -8.87 17.39 10.26
N VAL A 341 -7.92 17.71 9.36
CA VAL A 341 -7.88 17.16 8.00
C VAL A 341 -7.66 15.64 8.07
N VAL A 342 -6.66 15.21 8.84
CA VAL A 342 -6.28 13.79 8.98
C VAL A 342 -7.45 12.95 9.48
N VAL A 343 -8.08 13.31 10.61
CA VAL A 343 -9.19 12.53 11.19
C VAL A 343 -10.40 12.50 10.25
N ARG A 344 -10.71 13.60 9.56
CA ARG A 344 -11.82 13.62 8.59
C ARG A 344 -11.54 12.71 7.40
N PHE A 345 -10.30 12.69 6.92
CA PHE A 345 -9.90 11.84 5.81
C PHE A 345 -9.92 10.37 6.21
N TRP A 346 -9.58 10.04 7.46
CA TRP A 346 -9.76 8.69 8.01
C TRP A 346 -11.23 8.27 8.01
N ILE A 347 -12.15 9.14 8.46
CA ILE A 347 -13.60 8.87 8.43
C ILE A 347 -14.06 8.59 6.99
N ILE A 348 -13.62 9.40 6.02
CA ILE A 348 -13.92 9.19 4.61
C ILE A 348 -13.41 7.83 4.14
N THR A 349 -12.16 7.45 4.47
CA THR A 349 -11.63 6.14 4.11
C THR A 349 -12.42 4.99 4.75
N ILE A 350 -12.84 5.11 6.01
CA ILE A 350 -13.69 4.09 6.65
C ILE A 350 -14.97 3.89 5.84
N VAL A 351 -15.66 4.98 5.47
CA VAL A 351 -16.89 4.90 4.66
C VAL A 351 -16.62 4.27 3.30
N LEU A 352 -15.54 4.66 2.61
CA LEU A 352 -15.17 4.09 1.32
C LEU A 352 -14.82 2.59 1.39
N VAL A 353 -14.15 2.16 2.45
CA VAL A 353 -13.86 0.75 2.71
C VAL A 353 -15.14 -0.04 2.97
N LEU A 354 -16.06 0.49 3.77
CA LEU A 354 -17.36 -0.14 4.02
C LEU A 354 -18.20 -0.25 2.74
N ILE A 355 -18.18 0.78 1.89
CA ILE A 355 -18.81 0.73 0.56
C ILE A 355 -18.16 -0.39 -0.25
N GLY A 356 -16.83 -0.43 -0.36
CA GLY A 356 -16.12 -1.51 -1.05
C GLY A 356 -16.48 -2.91 -0.53
N LEU A 357 -16.55 -3.10 0.78
CA LEU A 357 -16.94 -4.38 1.40
C LEU A 357 -18.40 -4.74 1.13
N ALA A 358 -19.32 -3.77 1.01
CA ALA A 358 -20.71 -4.04 0.65
C ALA A 358 -20.84 -4.72 -0.73
N SER A 359 -19.87 -4.50 -1.62
CA SER A 359 -19.80 -5.17 -2.92
C SER A 359 -19.54 -6.68 -2.84
N LEU A 360 -19.20 -7.24 -1.66
CA LEU A 360 -19.07 -8.69 -1.50
C LEU A 360 -20.42 -9.39 -1.65
N LYS A 361 -21.49 -8.75 -1.15
CA LYS A 361 -22.84 -9.32 -1.16
C LYS A 361 -23.71 -8.74 -2.27
N ILE A 362 -23.50 -7.47 -2.60
CA ILE A 362 -24.15 -6.79 -3.71
C ILE A 362 -23.29 -7.07 -4.94
N ARG A 363 -23.42 -8.28 -5.46
CA ARG A 363 -22.85 -8.70 -6.73
C ARG A 363 -23.94 -9.10 -7.66
#